data_AF-A0A961K9X5-F1
#
_entry.id   AF-A0A961K9X5-F1
#
_cell.length_a   1.000
_cell.length_b   1.000
_cell.length_c   1.000
_cell.angle_alpha   90.00
_cell.angle_beta   90.00
_cell.angle_gamma   90.00
#
_symmetry.space_group_name_H-M   'P 1'
#
loop_
_entity.id
_entity.type
_entity.pdbx_description
1 polymer ?
#
loop_
_entity_poly.entity_id
_entity_poly.type
_entity_poly.pdbx_seq_one_letter_code
_entity_poly.pdbx_strand_id
1 'polypeptide(L)' 'MIRLARDGGLWTATIARPDKANSLTGEMLETLADFAEEAAQTARVLVLTGEGKVFSAGADLDQARAGLATSPLW' A
#
# COMPACT_ATOMS: atom_id res chain seq x y z
N MET A 1 2.93 -2.91 -6.85
CA MET A 1 3.41 -1.54 -7.13
C MET A 1 2.49 -0.56 -6.43
N ILE A 2 3.04 0.49 -5.82
CA ILE A 2 2.28 1.57 -5.17
C ILE A 2 2.51 2.84 -5.98
N ARG A 3 1.44 3.58 -6.29
CA ARG A 3 1.51 4.91 -6.89
C ARG A 3 1.20 5.95 -5.83
N LEU A 4 2.06 6.95 -5.71
CA LEU A 4 1.98 8.00 -4.69
C LEU A 4 1.72 9.36 -5.35
N ALA A 5 0.79 10.13 -4.79
CA ALA A 5 0.49 11.49 -5.23
C ALA A 5 0.37 12.42 -4.00
N ARG A 6 0.89 13.64 -4.13
CA ARG A 6 0.83 14.69 -3.11
C ARG A 6 0.20 15.92 -3.75
N ASP A 7 -0.96 16.35 -3.26
CA ASP A 7 -1.65 17.55 -3.71
C ASP A 7 -2.01 18.43 -2.50
N GLY A 8 -1.13 19.38 -2.20
CA GLY A 8 -1.22 20.18 -0.98
C GLY A 8 -1.32 19.30 0.27
N GLY A 9 -2.41 19.46 1.02
CA GLY A 9 -2.69 18.66 2.21
C GLY A 9 -3.36 17.30 1.93
N LEU A 10 -3.70 16.97 0.69
CA LEU A 10 -4.31 15.70 0.31
C LEU A 10 -3.26 14.80 -0.33
N TRP A 11 -2.92 13.73 0.36
CA TRP A 11 -1.98 12.73 -0.12
C TRP A 11 -2.73 11.46 -0.47
N THR A 12 -2.34 10.79 -1.55
CA THR A 12 -3.01 9.58 -2.05
C THR A 12 -1.99 8.48 -2.34
N ALA A 13 -2.18 7.32 -1.73
CA ALA A 13 -1.52 6.08 -2.10
C ALA A 13 -2.51 5.16 -2.83
N THR A 14 -2.15 4.74 -4.05
CA THR A 14 -2.94 3.77 -4.82
C THR A 14 -2.18 2.44 -4.93
N ILE A 15 -2.81 1.35 -4.52
CA ILE A 15 -2.34 0.00 -4.81
C ILE A 15 -2.62 -0.26 -6.30
N ALA A 16 -1.57 -0.27 -7.12
CA ALA A 16 -1.66 -0.33 -8.58
C ALA A 16 -1.14 -1.68 -9.08
N ARG A 17 -1.85 -2.76 -8.71
CA ARG A 17 -1.54 -4.14 -9.14
C ARG A 17 -2.83 -4.92 -9.45
N PRO A 18 -3.70 -4.38 -10.33
CA PRO A 18 -5.05 -4.91 -10.53
C PRO A 18 -5.06 -6.34 -11.10
N ASP A 19 -4.03 -6.74 -11.85
CA ASP A 19 -3.82 -8.09 -12.39
C ASP A 19 -3.67 -9.16 -11.31
N LYS A 20 -3.31 -8.76 -10.08
CA LYS A 20 -3.17 -9.63 -8.91
C LYS A 20 -4.17 -9.25 -7.81
N ALA A 21 -5.30 -8.67 -8.19
CA ALA A 21 -6.34 -8.20 -7.27
C ALA A 21 -5.77 -7.30 -6.15
N ASN A 22 -4.73 -6.52 -6.47
CA ASN A 22 -4.06 -5.63 -5.55
C ASN A 22 -3.48 -6.35 -4.29
N SER A 23 -3.02 -7.60 -4.44
CA SER A 23 -2.31 -8.29 -3.36
C SER A 23 -0.93 -7.66 -3.08
N LEU A 24 -0.58 -7.61 -1.80
CA LEU A 24 0.52 -6.83 -1.22
C LEU A 24 1.78 -7.68 -1.05
N THR A 25 2.91 -7.16 -1.53
CA THR A 25 4.26 -7.69 -1.26
C THR A 25 4.88 -6.97 -0.06
N GLY A 26 5.98 -7.50 0.51
CA GLY A 26 6.71 -6.82 1.59
C GLY A 26 7.17 -5.41 1.20
N GLU A 27 7.82 -5.27 0.05
CA GLU A 27 8.26 -3.97 -0.49
C GLU A 27 7.12 -2.95 -0.63
N MET A 28 5.92 -3.41 -1.01
CA MET A 28 4.74 -2.53 -1.09
C MET A 28 4.28 -2.08 0.29
N LEU A 29 4.33 -2.94 1.31
CA LEU A 29 4.01 -2.58 2.69
C LEU A 29 5.01 -1.58 3.25
N GLU A 30 6.31 -1.77 3.03
CA GLU A 30 7.36 -0.83 3.41
C GLU A 30 7.11 0.55 2.77
N THR A 31 6.84 0.58 1.46
CA THR A 31 6.51 1.83 0.74
C THR A 31 5.28 2.53 1.32
N LEU A 32 4.25 1.78 1.70
CA LEU A 32 3.03 2.33 2.30
C LEU A 32 3.28 2.86 3.72
N ALA A 33 4.07 2.15 4.52
CA ALA A 33 4.45 2.55 5.87
C ALA A 33 5.24 3.86 5.84
N ASP A 34 6.31 3.93 5.04
CA ASP A 34 7.13 5.14 4.88
C ASP A 34 6.28 6.34 4.44
N PHE A 35 5.40 6.15 3.46
CA PHE A 35 4.52 7.23 2.99
C PHE A 35 3.51 7.67 4.04
N ALA A 36 2.99 6.75 4.84
CA ALA A 36 2.05 7.06 5.92
C ALA A 36 2.75 7.81 7.07
N GLU A 37 3.97 7.44 7.42
CA GLU A 37 4.79 8.13 8.42
C GLU A 37 5.11 9.57 7.99
N GLU A 38 5.49 9.77 6.73
CA GLU A 38 5.72 11.11 6.16
C GLU A 38 4.43 11.94 6.12
N ALA A 39 3.31 11.32 5.71
CA ALA A 39 2.00 11.97 5.67
C ALA A 39 1.55 12.40 7.07
N ALA A 40 1.83 11.63 8.11
CA ALA A 40 1.45 11.97 9.49
C ALA A 40 2.07 13.30 9.98
N GLN A 41 3.19 13.71 9.40
CA GLN A 41 3.86 14.96 9.76
C GLN A 41 3.33 16.19 9.01
N THR A 42 2.72 16.00 7.83
CA THR A 42 2.50 17.12 6.88
C THR A 42 1.14 17.11 6.17
N ALA A 43 0.58 15.94 5.89
CA ALA A 43 -0.69 15.82 5.19
C ALA A 43 -1.87 16.12 6.13
N ARG A 44 -2.93 16.73 5.59
CA ARG A 44 -4.20 16.89 6.29
C ARG A 44 -5.08 15.66 6.14
N VAL A 45 -4.96 14.97 5.00
CA VAL A 45 -5.72 13.77 4.66
C VAL A 45 -4.81 12.82 3.89
N LEU A 46 -4.79 11.55 4.28
CA LEU A 46 -4.20 10.46 3.52
C LEU A 46 -5.32 9.55 2.99
N VAL A 47 -5.43 9.43 1.68
CA VAL A 47 -6.31 8.46 1.01
C VAL A 47 -5.49 7.24 0.63
N LEU A 48 -5.91 6.07 1.11
CA LEU A 48 -5.43 4.79 0.62
C LEU A 48 -6.53 4.14 -0.22
N THR A 49 -6.22 3.80 -1.46
CA THR A 49 -7.18 3.19 -2.40
C THR A 49 -6.52 2.14 -3.30
N GLY A 50 -7.32 1.36 -4.03
CA GLY A 50 -6.86 0.37 -4.99
C GLY A 50 -7.25 0.76 -6.42
N GLU A 51 -6.41 0.39 -7.39
CA GLU A 51 -6.75 0.52 -8.81
C GLU A 51 -7.75 -0.57 -9.21
N GLY A 52 -8.77 -0.18 -9.98
CA GLY A 52 -9.80 -1.10 -10.46
C GLY A 52 -10.89 -1.39 -9.43
N LYS A 53 -11.47 -2.59 -9.47
CA LYS A 53 -12.67 -2.94 -8.69
C LYS A 53 -12.39 -3.50 -7.30
N VAL A 54 -11.17 -3.96 -7.04
CA VAL A 54 -10.77 -4.59 -5.78
C VAL A 54 -9.83 -3.66 -5.06
N PHE A 55 -10.09 -3.38 -3.78
CA PHE A 55 -9.15 -2.60 -2.97
C PHE A 55 -7.83 -3.36 -2.79
N SER A 56 -7.88 -4.52 -2.13
CA SER A 56 -6.77 -5.47 -1.99
C SER A 56 -7.29 -6.86 -1.65
N ALA A 57 -6.64 -7.89 -2.18
CA ALA A 57 -6.86 -9.29 -1.82
C ALA A 57 -6.03 -9.74 -0.59
N GLY A 58 -5.33 -8.84 0.10
CA GLY A 58 -4.45 -9.14 1.23
C GLY A 58 -3.01 -9.45 0.80
N ALA A 59 -2.30 -10.27 1.58
CA ALA A 59 -0.92 -10.63 1.29
C ALA A 59 -0.80 -11.42 -0.03
N ASP A 60 0.19 -11.10 -0.85
CA ASP A 60 0.53 -11.90 -2.02
C ASP A 60 0.87 -13.34 -1.59
N LEU A 61 0.30 -14.33 -2.29
CA LEU A 61 0.39 -15.73 -1.86
C LEU A 61 1.82 -16.28 -1.88
N ASP A 62 2.64 -15.85 -2.83
CA ASP A 62 4.04 -16.31 -2.92
C ASP A 62 4.86 -15.69 -1.79
N GLN A 63 4.62 -14.41 -1.50
CA GLN A 63 5.26 -13.72 -0.38
C GLN A 63 4.79 -14.26 0.98
N ALA A 64 3.49 -14.56 1.12
CA ALA A 64 2.93 -15.17 2.32
C ALA A 64 3.58 -16.51 2.62
N ARG A 65 3.77 -17.37 1.60
CA ARG A 65 4.52 -18.62 1.71
C ARG A 65 5.98 -18.41 2.09
N ALA A 66 6.58 -17.30 1.65
CA ALA A 66 7.93 -16.91 1.99
C ALA A 66 8.07 -16.22 3.37
N GLY A 67 6.99 -16.15 4.16
CA GLY A 67 7.02 -15.66 5.54
C GLY A 67 6.34 -14.30 5.76
N LEU A 68 5.82 -13.66 4.71
CA LEU A 68 5.14 -12.36 4.86
C LEU A 68 3.93 -12.44 5.79
N ALA A 69 3.25 -13.60 5.86
CA ALA A 69 2.05 -13.78 6.68
C ALA A 69 2.29 -13.58 8.19
N THR A 70 3.53 -13.71 8.67
CA THR A 70 3.93 -13.52 10.07
C THR A 70 4.97 -12.42 10.24
N SER A 71 5.18 -11.60 9.20
CA SER A 71 6.16 -10.52 9.22
C SER A 71 5.77 -9.45 10.25
N PRO A 72 6.73 -8.81 10.94
CA PRO A 72 6.47 -7.64 11.77
C PRO A 72 6.11 -6.38 10.97
N LEU A 73 6.08 -6.45 9.64
CA LEU A 73 5.69 -5.34 8.76
C LEU A 73 4.18 -5.02 8.78
N TRP A 74 3.36 -5.87 9.41
CA TRP A 74 1.91 -5.61 9.62
C TRP A 74 1.69 -4.72 10.83
#